data_AF-A0A920HNW3-F1
#
_entry.id   AF-A0A920HNW3-F1
#
_cell.length_a   1.000
_cell.length_b   1.000
_cell.length_c   1.000
_cell.angle_alpha   90.00
_cell.angle_beta   90.00
_cell.angle_gamma   90.00
#
_symmetry.space_group_name_H-M   'P 1'
#
loop_
_entity.id
_entity.type
_entity.pdbx_description
1 polymer ?
#
loop_
_entity_poly.entity_id
_entity_poly.type
_entity_poly.pdbx_seq_one_letter_code
_entity_poly.pdbx_strand_id
1 'polypeptide(L)' 'MPRSLKAMGEFSAEEDELASLSDLGLSTEDIDILKTNKVKNKDDIAELSVDELKELISIEEKKAADVIMKAREDWFK' A
#
# COMPACT_ATOMS: atom_id res chain seq x y z
N MET A 1 31.51 -12.58 21.26
CA MET A 1 30.55 -11.45 21.17
C MET A 1 31.10 -10.44 20.17
N PRO A 2 30.32 -9.66 19.40
CA PRO A 2 28.90 -9.72 19.04
C PRO A 2 28.63 -9.36 17.53
N ARG A 3 27.52 -9.81 16.95
CA ARG A 3 26.73 -8.98 16.02
C ARG A 3 25.33 -9.57 15.91
N SER A 4 24.42 -8.93 16.64
CA SER A 4 22.97 -9.08 16.51
C SER A 4 22.55 -8.78 15.07
N LEU A 5 22.51 -9.82 14.23
CA LEU A 5 21.90 -9.74 12.91
C LEU A 5 20.41 -10.08 13.03
N LYS A 6 19.66 -9.18 13.66
CA LYS A 6 18.19 -9.21 13.64
C LYS A 6 17.69 -8.22 12.58
N ALA A 7 18.08 -8.47 11.33
CA ALA A 7 17.65 -7.71 10.16
C ALA A 7 17.23 -8.66 9.02
N MET A 8 16.61 -9.79 9.35
CA MET A 8 16.20 -10.83 8.37
C MET A 8 14.72 -11.20 8.53
N GLY A 9 13.92 -10.28 9.08
CA GLY A 9 12.46 -10.43 9.23
C GLY A 9 11.64 -9.31 8.60
N GLU A 10 12.27 -8.23 8.11
CA GLU A 10 11.59 -7.06 7.55
C GLU A 10 11.58 -7.10 6.01
N PHE A 11 12.61 -7.67 5.38
CA PHE A 11 12.69 -7.78 3.91
C PHE A 11 11.55 -8.62 3.29
N SER A 12 11.08 -9.65 3.99
CA SER A 12 10.04 -10.55 3.44
C SER A 12 8.64 -9.96 3.53
N ALA A 13 8.35 -9.11 4.52
CA ALA A 13 7.04 -8.48 4.65
C ALA A 13 6.91 -7.31 3.67
N GLU A 14 7.98 -6.52 3.53
CA GLU A 14 8.00 -5.37 2.63
C GLU A 14 7.89 -5.73 1.14
N GLU A 15 8.42 -6.89 0.72
CA GLU A 15 8.22 -7.42 -0.63
C GLU A 15 6.77 -7.86 -0.86
N ASP A 16 6.14 -8.52 0.11
CA ASP A 16 4.76 -9.01 0.01
C ASP A 16 3.75 -7.86 0.00
N GLU A 17 3.98 -6.85 0.85
CA GLU A 17 3.26 -5.57 0.88
C GLU A 17 3.33 -4.84 -0.47
N LEU A 18 4.54 -4.74 -1.05
CA LEU A 18 4.74 -4.12 -2.36
C LEU A 18 3.99 -4.89 -3.46
N ALA A 19 4.05 -6.22 -3.43
CA ALA A 19 3.35 -7.09 -4.39
C ALA A 19 1.83 -6.91 -4.30
N SER A 20 1.28 -6.79 -3.09
CA SER A 20 -0.16 -6.60 -2.87
C SER A 20 -0.66 -5.22 -3.33
N LEU A 21 0.15 -4.18 -3.15
CA LEU A 21 -0.19 -2.82 -3.60
C LEU A 21 0.01 -2.62 -5.11
N SER A 22 1.01 -3.27 -5.70
CA SER A 22 1.24 -3.20 -7.15
C SER A 22 0.16 -3.94 -7.95
N ASP A 23 -0.52 -4.92 -7.37
CA ASP A 23 -1.73 -5.56 -7.92
C ASP A 23 -2.89 -4.56 -8.16
N LEU A 24 -2.92 -3.46 -7.38
CA LEU A 24 -3.94 -2.41 -7.53
C LEU A 24 -3.68 -1.47 -8.72
N GLY A 25 -2.57 -1.63 -9.45
CA GLY A 25 -2.19 -0.76 -10.56
C GLY A 25 -1.55 0.57 -10.12
N LEU A 26 -0.98 0.58 -8.92
CA LEU A 26 -0.17 1.67 -8.39
C LEU A 26 1.28 1.51 -8.85
N SER A 27 1.94 2.65 -9.08
CA SER A 27 3.36 2.68 -9.46
C SER A 27 4.22 2.49 -8.22
N THR A 28 5.47 2.06 -8.40
CA THR A 28 6.42 1.92 -7.26
C THR A 28 6.60 3.22 -6.49
N GLU A 29 6.58 4.37 -7.19
CA GLU A 29 6.63 5.71 -6.61
C GLU A 29 5.40 6.01 -5.73
N ASP A 30 4.20 5.67 -6.21
CA ASP A 30 2.94 5.84 -5.47
C ASP A 30 2.97 5.00 -4.19
N ILE A 31 3.46 3.76 -4.28
CA ILE A 31 3.54 2.84 -3.14
C ILE A 31 4.54 3.33 -2.09
N ASP A 32 5.66 3.91 -2.49
CA ASP A 32 6.64 4.48 -1.55
C ASP A 32 6.06 5.65 -0.73
N ILE A 33 5.28 6.50 -1.39
CA ILE A 33 4.53 7.60 -0.76
C ILE A 33 3.48 7.03 0.21
N LEU A 34 2.76 5.99 -0.19
CA LEU A 34 1.78 5.32 0.66
C LEU A 34 2.43 4.69 1.89
N LYS A 35 3.56 3.99 1.73
CA LYS A 35 4.34 3.42 2.84
C LYS A 35 4.77 4.50 3.84
N THR A 36 5.19 5.66 3.35
CA THR A 36 5.53 6.82 4.18
C THR A 36 4.34 7.30 5.03
N ASN A 37 3.12 7.13 4.52
CA ASN A 37 1.86 7.45 5.19
C ASN A 37 1.28 6.26 6.00
N LYS A 38 2.09 5.24 6.30
CA LYS A 38 1.71 4.00 6.99
C LYS A 38 0.75 3.11 6.22
N VAL A 39 0.61 3.31 4.91
CA VAL A 39 -0.22 2.50 4.04
C VAL A 39 0.66 1.45 3.38
N LYS A 40 0.59 0.21 3.86
CA LYS A 40 1.51 -0.85 3.45
C LYS A 40 0.80 -2.03 2.79
N ASN A 41 -0.50 -2.16 2.98
CA ASN A 41 -1.29 -3.27 2.44
C ASN A 41 -2.66 -2.78 1.95
N LYS A 42 -3.44 -3.70 1.36
CA LYS A 42 -4.79 -3.43 0.86
C LYS A 42 -5.75 -2.97 1.97
N ASP A 43 -5.57 -3.47 3.20
CA ASP A 43 -6.40 -3.09 4.35
C ASP A 43 -6.25 -1.60 4.67
N ASP A 44 -5.00 -1.13 4.75
CA ASP A 44 -4.69 0.28 4.97
C ASP A 44 -5.29 1.16 3.85
N ILE A 45 -5.27 0.70 2.59
CA ILE A 45 -5.91 1.41 1.47
C ILE A 45 -7.43 1.38 1.58
N ALA A 46 -8.03 0.27 2.02
CA ALA A 46 -9.47 0.14 2.18
C ALA A 46 -10.02 1.09 3.25
N GLU A 47 -9.21 1.39 4.27
CA GLU A 47 -9.49 2.41 5.29
C GLU A 47 -9.44 3.85 4.74
N LEU A 48 -8.67 4.12 3.68
CA LEU A 48 -8.59 5.45 3.08
C LEU A 48 -9.84 5.84 2.29
N SER A 49 -10.06 7.16 2.19
CA SER A 49 -11.03 7.77 1.29
C SER A 49 -10.42 8.09 -0.08
N VAL A 50 -11.28 8.20 -1.11
CA VAL A 50 -10.85 8.55 -2.48
C VAL A 50 -10.11 9.88 -2.51
N ASP A 51 -10.60 10.89 -1.80
CA ASP A 51 -9.93 12.20 -1.69
C ASP A 51 -8.59 12.11 -0.98
N GLU A 52 -8.49 11.35 0.11
CA GLU A 52 -7.21 11.15 0.82
C GLU A 52 -6.16 10.50 -0.08
N LEU A 53 -6.53 9.42 -0.80
CA LEU A 53 -5.61 8.75 -1.72
C LEU A 53 -5.18 9.67 -2.88
N LYS A 54 -6.12 10.44 -3.44
CA LYS A 54 -5.79 11.46 -4.47
C LYS A 54 -4.82 12.50 -3.93
N GLU A 55 -5.02 12.99 -2.71
CA GLU A 55 -4.15 14.01 -2.11
C GLU A 55 -2.75 13.46 -1.81
N LEU A 56 -2.65 12.19 -1.40
CA LEU A 56 -1.38 11.52 -1.10
C LEU A 56 -0.50 11.34 -2.33
N ILE A 57 -1.02 10.74 -3.38
CA ILE A 57 -0.24 10.35 -4.58
C ILE A 57 -0.57 11.19 -5.83
N SER A 58 -1.37 12.26 -5.68
CA SER A 58 -1.75 13.17 -6.77
C SER A 58 -2.29 12.46 -8.02
N ILE A 59 -3.11 11.42 -7.83
CA ILE A 59 -3.72 10.67 -8.93
C ILE A 59 -5.15 11.15 -9.26
N GLU A 60 -5.67 10.70 -10.39
CA GLU A 60 -7.04 10.98 -10.80
C GLU A 60 -8.05 10.29 -9.87
N GLU A 61 -9.18 10.96 -9.61
CA GLU A 61 -10.27 10.44 -8.78
C GLU A 61 -10.79 9.08 -9.21
N LYS A 62 -10.97 8.85 -10.51
CA LYS A 62 -11.39 7.53 -10.98
C LYS A 62 -10.38 6.44 -10.65
N LYS A 63 -9.08 6.74 -10.77
CA LYS A 63 -8.02 5.79 -10.46
C LYS A 63 -7.97 5.51 -8.96
N ALA A 64 -8.08 6.54 -8.12
CA ALA A 64 -8.16 6.38 -6.67
C ALA A 64 -9.39 5.56 -6.25
N ALA A 65 -10.56 5.83 -6.84
CA ALA A 65 -11.77 5.07 -6.59
C ALA A 65 -11.62 3.60 -6.98
N ASP A 66 -11.06 3.29 -8.15
CA ASP A 66 -10.83 1.90 -8.59
C ASP A 66 -9.89 1.14 -7.64
N VAL A 67 -8.79 1.80 -7.22
CA VAL A 67 -7.82 1.26 -6.26
C VAL A 67 -8.47 0.94 -4.91
N ILE A 68 -9.25 1.87 -4.36
CA ILE A 68 -9.95 1.68 -3.07
C ILE A 68 -11.05 0.64 -3.19
N MET A 69 -11.79 0.59 -4.29
CA MET A 69 -12.81 -0.43 -4.51
C MET A 69 -12.18 -1.82 -4.54
N LYS A 70 -11.09 -2.01 -5.29
CA LYS A 70 -10.33 -3.27 -5.31
C LYS A 70 -9.77 -3.65 -3.96
N ALA A 71 -9.23 -2.69 -3.21
CA ALA A 71 -8.74 -2.92 -1.86
C ALA A 71 -9.86 -3.38 -0.91
N ARG A 72 -11.07 -2.82 -1.06
CA ARG A 72 -12.27 -3.19 -0.29
C ARG A 72 -12.92 -4.49 -0.75
N GLU A 73 -12.63 -5.01 -1.95
CA GLU A 73 -13.20 -6.29 -2.41
C GLU A 73 -12.91 -7.43 -1.42
N ASP A 74 -11.74 -7.41 -0.78
CA ASP A 74 -11.36 -8.38 0.25
C ASP A 74 -12.20 -8.26 1.54
N TRP A 75 -12.77 -7.09 1.86
CA TRP A 75 -13.62 -6.89 3.04
C TRP A 75 -15.05 -7.40 2.87
N PHE A 76 -15.51 -7.51 1.63
CA PHE A 76 -16.88 -7.93 1.32
C PHE A 76 -17.04 -9.46 1.19
N LYS A 77 -15.98 -10.23 1.47
CA LYS A 77 -15.91 -11.67 1.23
C LYS A 77 -15.93 -12.54 2.47
#